data_AF-A0A1E8PM90-F1
#
_entry.id   AF-A0A1E8PM90-F1
#
_cell.length_a   1.000
_cell.length_b   1.000
_cell.length_c   1.000
_cell.angle_alpha   90.00
_cell.angle_beta   90.00
_cell.angle_gamma   90.00
#
_symmetry.space_group_name_H-M   'P 1'
#
loop_
_entity.id
_entity.type
_entity.pdbx_description
1 polymer ?
#
loop_
_entity_poly.entity_id
_entity_poly.type
_entity_poly.pdbx_seq_one_letter_code
_entity_poly.pdbx_strand_id
1 'polypeptide(L)' 'MELARENIRLQTVAFQQGQVTSLEVVDARLNLAKVETQRAQTAYHYVMGLAQLLEATGETQRLGSLAAAADIQLPVDKEQ' A
#
# COMPACT_ATOMS: atom_id res chain seq x y z
N MET A 1 4.62 6.11 -0.50
CA MET A 1 3.63 6.55 0.50
C MET A 1 3.91 7.97 0.97
N GLU A 2 5.11 8.24 1.48
CA GLU A 2 5.49 9.57 1.99
C GLU A 2 5.37 10.67 0.92
N LEU A 3 5.87 10.40 -0.30
CA LEU A 3 5.71 11.32 -1.43
C LEU A 3 4.24 11.60 -1.80
N ALA A 4 3.37 10.58 -1.78
CA ALA A 4 1.94 10.74 -2.10
C ALA A 4 1.20 11.53 -1.02
N ARG A 5 1.54 11.30 0.27
CA ARG A 5 1.01 12.08 1.39
C ARG A 5 1.47 13.54 1.35
N GLU A 6 2.75 13.76 1.05
CA GLU A 6 3.29 15.12 0.92
C GLU A 6 2.67 15.86 -0.26
N ASN A 7 2.39 15.17 -1.37
CA ASN A 7 1.68 15.73 -2.50
C ASN A 7 0.26 16.19 -2.12
N ILE A 8 -0.51 15.38 -1.38
CA ILE A 8 -1.83 15.78 -0.84
C ILE A 8 -1.71 17.00 0.08
N ARG A 9 -0.70 17.04 0.94
CA ARG A 9 -0.47 18.17 1.85
C ARG A 9 -0.24 19.46 1.07
N LEU A 10 0.64 19.42 0.07
CA LEU A 10 0.95 20.57 -0.79
C LEU A 10 -0.29 21.05 -1.56
N GLN A 11 -1.05 20.14 -2.16
CA GLN A 11 -2.27 20.49 -2.90
C GLN A 11 -3.37 21.04 -2.00
N THR A 12 -3.51 20.53 -0.77
CA THR A 12 -4.47 21.05 0.21
C THR A 12 -4.13 22.50 0.60
N VAL A 13 -2.85 22.81 0.81
CA VAL A 13 -2.38 24.17 1.12
C VAL A 13 -2.59 25.11 -0.08
N ALA A 14 -2.28 24.66 -1.29
CA ALA A 14 -2.47 25.47 -2.51
C ALA A 14 -3.95 25.74 -2.81
N PHE A 15 -4.85 24.79 -2.51
CA PHE A 15 -6.30 24.99 -2.59
C PHE A 15 -6.79 26.07 -1.60
N GLN A 16 -6.30 26.04 -0.35
CA GLN A 16 -6.64 27.06 0.66
C GLN A 16 -6.19 28.47 0.26
N GLN A 17 -5.14 28.58 -0.58
CA GLN A 17 -4.64 29.83 -1.13
C GLN A 17 -5.30 30.23 -2.46
N GLY A 18 -6.26 29.44 -2.96
CA GLY A 18 -6.96 29.68 -4.22
C GLY A 18 -6.12 29.44 -5.47
N GLN A 19 -4.95 28.83 -5.35
CA GLN A 19 -4.03 28.53 -6.46
C GLN A 19 -4.37 27.22 -7.19
N VAL A 20 -5.16 26.35 -6.57
CA VAL A 20 -5.49 25.00 -7.06
C VAL A 20 -7.00 24.77 -6.88
N THR A 21 -7.61 23.97 -7.75
CA THR A 21 -9.04 23.65 -7.69
C THR A 21 -9.32 22.44 -6.80
N SER A 22 -10.58 22.25 -6.37
CA SER A 22 -11.00 21.09 -5.57
C SER A 22 -10.81 19.76 -6.30
N LEU A 23 -10.78 19.78 -7.64
CA LEU A 23 -10.58 18.61 -8.49
C LEU A 23 -9.18 18.01 -8.30
N GLU A 24 -8.14 18.84 -8.27
CA GLU A 24 -6.75 18.38 -8.10
C GLU A 24 -6.56 17.69 -6.74
N VAL A 25 -7.11 18.25 -5.66
CA VAL A 25 -7.07 17.65 -4.32
C VAL A 25 -7.74 16.27 -4.28
N VAL A 26 -8.85 16.10 -5.02
CA VAL A 26 -9.55 14.81 -5.15
C VAL A 26 -8.69 13.81 -5.91
N ASP A 27 -8.05 14.21 -7.02
CA ASP A 27 -7.15 13.36 -7.80
C ASP A 27 -5.93 12.92 -6.97
N ALA A 28 -5.38 13.80 -6.12
CA ALA A 28 -4.28 13.46 -5.23
C ALA A 28 -4.66 12.38 -4.20
N ARG A 29 -5.87 12.49 -3.63
CA ARG A 29 -6.42 11.48 -2.70
C ARG A 29 -6.68 10.15 -3.41
N LEU A 30 -7.25 10.20 -4.62
CA LEU A 30 -7.47 9.02 -5.43
C LEU A 30 -6.14 8.29 -5.75
N ASN A 31 -5.10 9.05 -6.10
CA ASN A 31 -3.77 8.51 -6.33
C ASN A 31 -3.17 7.87 -5.08
N LEU A 32 -3.35 8.46 -3.89
CA LEU A 32 -2.90 7.83 -2.65
C LEU A 32 -3.63 6.50 -2.40
N ALA A 33 -4.96 6.48 -2.48
CA ALA A 33 -5.76 5.27 -2.29
C ALA A 33 -5.39 4.17 -3.30
N LYS A 34 -5.09 4.55 -4.55
CA LYS A 34 -4.60 3.64 -5.58
C LYS A 34 -3.23 3.04 -5.21
N VAL A 35 -2.28 3.86 -4.75
CA VAL A 35 -0.96 3.40 -4.33
C VAL A 35 -1.05 2.47 -3.11
N GLU A 36 -1.95 2.76 -2.17
CA GLU A 36 -2.24 1.90 -1.02
C GLU A 36 -2.78 0.54 -1.45
N THR A 37 -3.79 0.52 -2.31
CA THR A 37 -4.36 -0.71 -2.88
C THR A 37 -3.32 -1.52 -3.66
N GLN A 38 -2.53 -0.86 -4.51
CA GLN A 38 -1.53 -1.54 -5.32
C GLN A 38 -0.43 -2.18 -4.46
N ARG A 39 -0.06 -1.53 -3.35
CA ARG A 39 0.91 -2.07 -2.40
C ARG A 39 0.38 -3.32 -1.70
N ALA A 40 -0.88 -3.30 -1.26
CA ALA A 40 -1.52 -4.47 -0.67
C ALA A 40 -1.60 -5.65 -1.67
N GLN A 41 -2.01 -5.36 -2.92
CA GLN A 41 -2.07 -6.37 -3.98
C GLN A 41 -0.70 -6.97 -4.29
N THR A 42 0.35 -6.14 -4.37
CA THR A 42 1.72 -6.60 -4.64
C THR A 42 2.24 -7.52 -3.54
N ALA A 43 2.00 -7.17 -2.28
CA ALA A 43 2.39 -8.01 -1.15
C ALA A 43 1.63 -9.33 -1.12
N TYR A 44 0.32 -9.31 -1.43
CA TYR A 44 -0.46 -10.54 -1.57
C TYR A 44 0.13 -11.47 -2.65
N HIS A 45 0.43 -10.93 -3.84
CA HIS A 45 1.04 -11.70 -4.92
C HIS A 45 2.40 -12.29 -4.51
N TYR A 46 3.22 -11.53 -3.78
CA TYR A 46 4.48 -12.03 -3.26
C TYR A 46 4.30 -13.22 -2.32
N VAL A 47 3.38 -13.12 -1.33
CA VAL A 47 3.11 -14.20 -0.38
C VAL A 47 2.58 -15.44 -1.10
N MET A 48 1.72 -15.27 -2.11
CA MET A 48 1.21 -16.39 -2.91
C MET A 48 2.30 -17.05 -3.77
N GLY A 49 3.15 -16.27 -4.43
CA GLY A 49 4.28 -16.81 -5.18
C GLY A 49 5.28 -17.55 -4.28
N LEU A 50 5.54 -17.03 -3.08
CA LEU A 50 6.38 -17.68 -2.09
C LEU A 50 5.76 -18.99 -1.59
N ALA A 51 4.45 -19.00 -1.31
CA ALA A 51 3.74 -20.21 -0.91
C ALA A 51 3.82 -21.30 -1.99
N GLN A 52 3.60 -20.94 -3.26
CA GLN A 52 3.73 -21.85 -4.40
C GLN A 52 5.16 -22.40 -4.54
N LEU A 53 6.18 -21.56 -4.36
CA LEU A 53 7.58 -21.98 -4.40
C LEU A 53 7.90 -22.97 -3.28
N LEU A 54 7.45 -22.70 -2.06
CA LEU A 54 7.66 -23.57 -0.90
C LEU A 54 6.92 -24.91 -1.07
N GLU A 55 5.72 -24.90 -1.65
CA GLU A 55 4.99 -26.11 -1.99
C GLU A 55 5.74 -26.96 -3.02
N ALA A 56 6.24 -26.34 -4.10
CA ALA A 56 6.99 -27.03 -5.15
C ALA A 56 8.32 -27.64 -4.64
N THR A 57 8.89 -27.06 -3.58
CA THR A 57 10.13 -27.54 -2.93
C THR A 57 9.86 -28.49 -1.77
N GLY A 58 8.60 -28.71 -1.39
CA GLY A 58 8.21 -29.53 -0.24
C GLY A 58 8.45 -28.87 1.13
N GLU A 59 8.70 -27.57 1.16
CA GLU A 59 9.06 -26.78 2.35
C GLU A 59 7.90 -25.92 2.88
N THR A 60 6.65 -26.28 2.59
CA THR A 60 5.43 -25.50 2.94
C THR A 60 5.37 -25.07 4.41
N GLN A 61 5.90 -25.89 5.33
CA GLN A 61 5.94 -25.58 6.77
C GLN A 61 6.76 -24.32 7.11
N ARG A 62 7.70 -23.91 6.24
CA ARG A 62 8.50 -22.70 6.43
C ARG A 62 7.72 -21.40 6.22
N LEU A 63 6.57 -21.45 5.55
CA LEU A 63 5.78 -20.24 5.30
C LEU A 63 5.36 -19.55 6.61
N GLY A 64 4.98 -20.33 7.63
CA GLY A 64 4.57 -19.79 8.93
C GLY A 64 5.71 -19.11 9.70
N SER A 65 6.92 -19.68 9.65
CA SER A 65 8.08 -19.07 10.30
C SER A 65 8.56 -17.81 9.57
N LEU A 66 8.50 -17.79 8.24
CA LEU A 66 8.79 -16.61 7.43
C LEU A 66 7.77 -15.49 7.67
N ALA A 67 6.49 -15.83 7.85
CA ALA A 67 5.46 -14.86 8.21
C ALA A 67 5.68 -14.26 9.61
N ALA A 68 6.09 -15.08 10.58
CA ALA A 68 6.41 -14.62 11.94
C ALA A 68 7.66 -13.73 11.99
N ALA A 69 8.61 -13.96 11.08
CA ALA A 69 9.83 -13.17 10.95
C ALA A 69 9.67 -11.92 10.04
N ALA A 70 8.47 -11.65 9.51
CA ALA A 70 8.27 -10.54 8.61
C ALA A 70 8.40 -9.18 9.33
N ASP A 71 9.39 -8.38 8.95
CA ASP A 71 9.63 -7.05 9.51
C ASP A 71 8.54 -6.03 9.15
N ILE A 72 7.75 -6.31 8.10
CA ILE A 72 6.73 -5.40 7.57
C ILE A 72 5.36 -6.08 7.71
N GLN A 73 4.58 -5.62 8.68
CA GLN A 73 3.16 -5.94 8.77
C GLN A 73 2.35 -4.87 8.03
N LEU A 74 1.59 -5.30 7.04
CA LEU A 74 0.62 -4.43 6.38
C LEU A 74 -0.59 -4.28 7.29
N PRO A 75 -0.90 -3.06 7.77
CA PRO A 75 -2.16 -2.84 8.45
C PRO A 75 -3.28 -3.19 7.47
N VAL A 76 -4.15 -4.12 7.87
CA VAL A 76 -5.44 -4.32 7.21
C VAL A 76 -6.23 -3.08 7.56
N ASP A 77 -6.54 -2.23 6.58
CA ASP A 77 -7.31 -1.02 6.82
C ASP A 77 -8.59 -1.42 7.56
N LYS A 78 -8.67 -1.04 8.85
CA LYS A 78 -9.93 -1.04 9.57
C LYS A 78 -10.76 0.02 8.87
N GLU A 79 -11.81 -0.41 8.20
CA GLU A 79 -12.85 0.44 7.64
C GLU A 79 -13.13 1.59 8.62
N GLN A 80 -12.86 2.83 8.16
CA GLN A 80 -13.38 4.05 8.77
C GLN A 80 -14.64 4.47 8.05
#